data_AF-A0A6L7A2Q9-F1
#
_entry.id   AF-A0A6L7A2Q9-F1
#
_cell.length_a   1.000
_cell.length_b   1.000
_cell.length_c   1.000
_cell.angle_alpha   90.00
_cell.angle_beta   90.00
_cell.angle_gamma   90.00
#
_symmetry.space_group_name_H-M   'P 1'
#
loop_
_entity.id
_entity.type
_entity.pdbx_description
1 polymer ?
#
loop_
_entity_poly.entity_id
_entity_poly.type
_entity_poly.pdbx_seq_one_letter_code
_entity_poly.pdbx_strand_id
1 'polypeptide(L)' 'MLNIVLYEPEIPPNTGNIIRLCANTGFRLHIIEPMGFAWDDKRLRRAGLDYHEFTAVTRHHDFRAFLEAENPQRLF' A
#
# COMPACT_ATOMS: atom_id res chain seq x y z
N MET A 1 -0.01 -5.87 -15.76
CA MET A 1 0.64 -5.09 -14.70
C MET A 1 0.50 -5.86 -13.40
N LEU A 2 1.54 -5.96 -12.57
CA LEU A 2 1.45 -6.60 -11.26
C LEU A 2 1.01 -5.58 -10.20
N ASN A 3 0.32 -6.07 -9.17
CA ASN A 3 -0.12 -5.28 -8.03
C ASN A 3 0.45 -5.90 -6.76
N ILE A 4 0.89 -5.08 -5.82
CA ILE A 4 1.31 -5.49 -4.48
C ILE A 4 0.17 -5.19 -3.52
N VAL A 5 -0.14 -6.13 -2.62
CA VAL A 5 -1.21 -5.98 -1.62
C VAL A 5 -0.61 -6.19 -0.23
N LEU A 6 -0.78 -5.21 0.65
CA LEU A 6 -0.43 -5.32 2.07
C LEU A 6 -1.71 -5.56 2.87
N TYR A 7 -1.81 -6.73 3.48
CA TYR A 7 -2.90 -7.08 4.38
C TYR A 7 -2.56 -6.61 5.80
N GLU A 8 -3.38 -5.70 6.34
CA GLU A 8 -3.28 -5.18 7.72
C GLU A 8 -1.84 -4.83 8.16
N PRO A 9 -1.10 -3.95 7.42
CA PRO A 9 0.31 -3.73 7.70
C PRO A 9 0.54 -3.08 9.06
N GLU A 10 1.48 -3.63 9.84
CA GLU A 10 1.69 -3.21 11.23
C GLU A 10 2.86 -2.24 11.42
N ILE A 11 3.86 -2.28 10.54
CA ILE A 11 5.14 -1.58 10.72
C ILE A 11 5.28 -0.46 9.68
N PRO A 12 5.21 0.84 10.08
CA PRO A 12 5.24 1.95 9.14
C PRO A 12 6.49 1.99 8.23
N PRO A 13 7.73 1.75 8.74
CA PRO A 13 8.91 1.68 7.89
C PRO A 13 8.83 0.64 6.76
N ASN A 14 8.22 -0.52 7.01
CA ASN A 14 8.07 -1.57 6.00
C ASN A 14 7.14 -1.10 4.87
N THR A 15 6.00 -0.50 5.25
CA THR A 15 5.06 0.07 4.28
C THR A 15 5.71 1.17 3.47
N GLY A 16 6.49 2.06 4.11
CA GLY A 16 7.23 3.12 3.42
C GLY A 16 8.22 2.60 2.38
N ASN A 17 9.01 1.59 2.74
CA ASN A 17 9.95 0.94 1.82
C ASN A 17 9.24 0.27 0.63
N ILE A 18 8.06 -0.32 0.85
CA ILE A 18 7.26 -0.96 -0.21
C ILE A 18 6.59 0.09 -1.11
N ILE A 19 6.17 1.24 -0.58
CA ILE A 19 5.71 2.37 -1.41
C ILE A 19 6.83 2.81 -2.35
N ARG A 20 8.06 3.00 -1.83
CA ARG A 20 9.23 3.35 -2.65
C ARG A 20 9.53 2.28 -3.70
N LEU A 21 9.45 1.00 -3.35
CA LEU A 21 9.60 -0.10 -4.29
C LEU A 21 8.60 0.03 -5.44
N CYS A 22 7.32 0.20 -5.13
CA CYS A 22 6.25 0.31 -6.13
C CYS A 22 6.43 1.54 -7.03
N ALA A 23 6.84 2.68 -6.46
CA ALA A 23 7.17 3.89 -7.23
C ALA A 23 8.32 3.66 -8.21
N ASN A 24 9.37 2.95 -7.79
CA ASN A 24 10.53 2.65 -8.63
C ASN A 24 10.27 1.57 -9.70
N THR A 25 9.32 0.66 -9.48
CA THR A 25 9.03 -0.45 -10.40
C THR A 25 7.76 -0.25 -11.24
N GLY A 26 6.99 0.80 -10.96
CA GLY A 26 5.70 1.06 -11.61
C GLY A 26 4.58 0.09 -11.20
N PHE A 27 4.74 -0.66 -10.10
CA PHE A 27 3.69 -1.51 -9.56
C PHE A 27 2.65 -0.67 -8.83
N ARG A 28 1.39 -1.10 -8.85
CA ARG A 28 0.35 -0.50 -7.99
C ARG A 28 0.44 -1.11 -6.59
N LEU A 29 0.16 -0.30 -5.57
CA LEU A 29 0.13 -0.75 -4.19
C LEU A 29 -1.30 -0.65 -3.65
N HIS A 30 -1.78 -1.74 -3.06
CA HIS A 30 -3.02 -1.80 -2.31
C HIS A 30 -2.72 -2.03 -0.83
N ILE A 31 -3.44 -1.35 0.04
CA ILE A 31 -3.39 -1.55 1.48
C ILE A 31 -4.78 -1.93 1.94
N ILE A 32 -4.89 -3.01 2.71
CA ILE A 32 -6.13 -3.45 3.33
C ILE A 32 -6.06 -3.06 4.80
N GLU A 33 -7.07 -2.32 5.24
CA GLU A 33 -7.24 -1.85 6.62
C GLU A 33 -7.75 -2.98 7.55
N PRO A 34 -7.57 -2.83 8.88
CA PRO A 34 -6.88 -1.74 9.58
C PRO A 34 -5.36 -1.82 9.48
N MET A 35 -4.70 -0.66 9.44
CA MET A 35 -3.24 -0.59 9.60
C MET A 35 -2.88 -0.53 11.08
N GLY A 36 -1.74 -1.13 11.47
CA GLY A 36 -1.19 -1.02 12.83
C GLY A 36 -0.56 0.35 13.15
N PHE A 37 -0.69 1.32 12.25
CA PHE A 37 -0.16 2.68 12.41
C PHE A 37 -1.04 3.72 11.69
N ALA A 38 -0.92 4.99 12.08
CA ALA A 38 -1.63 6.07 11.41
C ALA A 38 -0.98 6.39 10.05
N TRP A 39 -1.80 6.67 9.03
CA TRP A 39 -1.32 7.01 7.68
C TRP A 39 -0.32 8.18 7.67
N ASP A 40 -0.55 9.19 8.51
CA ASP A 40 0.31 10.38 8.64
C ASP A 40 1.47 10.21 9.63
N ASP A 41 1.80 8.98 10.03
CA ASP A 41 2.91 8.72 10.94
C ASP A 41 4.22 9.29 10.37
N LYS A 42 4.92 10.08 11.19
CA LYS A 42 6.24 10.65 10.84
C LYS A 42 7.24 9.57 10.41
N ARG A 43 7.09 8.34 10.92
CA ARG A 43 7.90 7.16 10.54
C ARG A 43 7.62 6.72 9.11
N LEU A 44 6.38 6.83 8.62
CA LEU A 44 6.05 6.57 7.22
C LEU A 44 6.70 7.62 6.31
N ARG A 45 6.62 8.90 6.70
CA ARG A 45 7.25 10.02 5.95
C ARG A 45 8.78 9.96 5.93
N ARG A 46 9.41 9.37 6.95
CA ARG A 46 10.87 9.19 7.01
C ARG A 46 11.43 8.26 5.94
N ALA A 47 10.60 7.50 5.24
CA ALA A 47 11.02 6.76 4.04
C ALA A 47 11.39 7.71 2.86
N GLY A 48 11.29 9.03 3.06
CA GLY A 48 11.66 10.04 2.07
C GLY A 48 10.67 10.10 0.92
N LEU A 49 9.41 9.71 1.19
CA LEU A 49 8.38 9.58 0.17
C LEU A 49 7.96 10.94 -0.36
N ASP A 50 8.09 11.14 -1.66
CA ASP A 50 7.56 12.33 -2.33
C ASP A 50 6.03 12.19 -2.48
N TYR A 51 5.31 13.32 -2.49
CA TYR A 51 3.85 13.34 -2.60
C TYR A 51 3.34 12.58 -3.85
N HIS A 52 4.14 12.55 -4.92
CA HIS A 52 3.86 11.81 -6.14
C HIS A 52 3.89 10.28 -5.93
N GLU A 53 4.72 9.76 -5.03
CA GLU A 53 4.83 8.32 -4.75
C GLU A 53 3.59 7.75 -4.05
N PHE A 54 2.81 8.62 -3.40
CA PHE A 54 1.53 8.24 -2.80
C PHE A 54 0.38 8.13 -3.80
N THR A 55 0.52 8.67 -5.02
CA THR A 55 -0.57 8.69 -6.02
C THR A 55 -0.93 7.29 -6.54
N ALA A 56 -0.05 6.31 -6.34
CA ALA A 56 -0.26 4.91 -6.75
C ALA A 56 -0.79 4.00 -5.63
N VAL A 57 -1.09 4.54 -4.44
CA VAL A 57 -1.58 3.74 -3.30
C VAL A 57 -3.10 3.78 -3.21
N THR A 58 -3.73 2.61 -3.21
CA THR A 58 -5.18 2.45 -2.99
C THR A 58 -5.42 1.79 -1.64
N ARG A 59 -6.32 2.34 -0.82
CA ARG A 59 -6.70 1.77 0.49
C ARG A 59 -8.08 1.13 0.40
N HIS A 60 -8.21 -0.03 1.02
CA HIS A 60 -9.45 -0.81 1.09
C HIS A 60 -9.81 -1.04 2.55
N HIS A 61 -11.09 -0.91 2.88
CA HIS A 61 -11.58 -1.07 4.26
C HIS A 61 -11.34 -2.48 4.82
N ASP A 62 -11.46 -3.50 3.96
CA ASP A 62 -11.25 -4.90 4.29
C ASP A 62 -10.93 -5.71 3.01
N PHE A 63 -10.64 -7.00 3.17
CA PHE A 63 -10.30 -7.89 2.05
C PHE A 63 -11.42 -8.05 1.05
N ARG A 64 -12.69 -8.02 1.51
CA ARG A 64 -13.84 -8.16 0.61
C ARG A 64 -13.98 -6.94 -0.28
N ALA A 65 -13.85 -5.74 0.29
CA ALA A 65 -13.83 -4.49 -0.47
C ALA A 65 -12.71 -4.49 -1.52
N PHE A 66 -11.53 -5.01 -1.18
CA PHE A 66 -10.43 -5.20 -2.13
C PHE A 66 -10.83 -6.13 -3.30
N LEU A 67 -11.39 -7.32 -3.01
CA LEU A 67 -11.79 -8.28 -4.03
C LEU A 67 -12.88 -7.72 -4.96
N GLU A 68 -13.85 -6.99 -4.41
CA GLU A 68 -14.94 -6.38 -5.17
C GLU A 68 -14.44 -5.22 -6.06
N ALA A 69 -13.53 -4.39 -5.54
CA ALA A 69 -13.00 -3.23 -6.27
C ALA A 69 -11.97 -3.60 -7.35
N GLU A 70 -11.05 -4.52 -7.05
CA GLU A 70 -9.92 -4.85 -7.94
C GLU A 70 -10.14 -6.12 -8.78
N ASN A 71 -11.08 -6.99 -8.37
CA ASN A 71 -11.44 -8.25 -9.04
C ASN A 71 -10.22 -9.00 -9.63
N PRO A 72 -9.25 -9.41 -8.78
CA PRO A 72 -7.98 -9.92 -9.26
C PRO A 72 -8.15 -11.25 -10.02
N GLN A 73 -7.64 -11.32 -11.25
CA GLN A 73 -7.68 -12.55 -12.06
C GLN A 73 -6.98 -13.74 -11.37
N ARG A 74 -5.90 -13.46 -10.63
CA ARG A 74 -5.15 -14.42 -9.81
C ARG A 74 -4.61 -13.68 -8.58
N LEU A 75 -4.67 -14.34 -7.43
CA LEU A 75 -4.11 -13.87 -6.16
C LEU A 75 -3.06 -14.89 -5.69
N PHE A 76 -1.90 -14.40 -5.24
CA PHE A 76 -0.75 -15.19 -4.82
C PHE A 76 -0.44 -14.95 -3.35
#